data_AF-A0A397UT05-F1
#
_entry.id   AF-A0A397UT05-F1
#
_cell.length_a   1.000
_cell.length_b   1.000
_cell.length_c   1.000
_cell.angle_alpha   90.00
_cell.angle_beta   90.00
_cell.angle_gamma   90.00
#
_symmetry.space_group_name_H-M   'P 1'
#
loop_
_entity.id
_entity.type
_entity.pdbx_description
1 polymer ?
#
loop_
_entity_poly.entity_id
_entity_poly.type
_entity_poly.pdbx_seq_one_letter_code
_entity_poly.pdbx_strand_id
1 'polypeptide(L)' 'MDDLNSKTPYNDIVLPTTWDIEEKSPFIDIDSNRLKVNYTNLDDYKAAIVRANHPIPSQCGIFYFEVKIIDKGENG' A
#
# COMPACT_ATOMS: atom_id res chain seq x y z
N MET A 1 -41.55 10.02 -8.26
CA MET A 1 -41.09 8.62 -8.44
C MET A 1 -39.59 8.76 -8.46
N ASP A 2 -39.05 8.91 -7.25
CA ASP A 2 -37.66 9.27 -7.03
C ASP A 2 -37.06 8.05 -6.35
N ASP A 3 -36.41 7.20 -7.14
CA ASP A 3 -35.58 6.12 -6.64
C ASP A 3 -34.45 6.77 -5.84
N LEU A 4 -34.68 6.93 -4.55
CA LEU A 4 -33.67 7.27 -3.57
C LEU A 4 -32.72 6.06 -3.50
N ASN A 5 -31.79 6.03 -4.45
CA ASN A 5 -30.69 5.08 -4.53
C ASN A 5 -30.10 4.93 -3.13
N SER A 6 -30.42 3.82 -2.45
CA SER A 6 -30.06 3.57 -1.07
C SER A 6 -28.55 3.36 -1.01
N LYS A 7 -27.79 4.46 -0.92
CA LYS A 7 -26.36 4.39 -0.62
C LYS A 7 -26.24 3.78 0.77
N THR A 8 -25.88 2.51 0.83
CA THR A 8 -25.47 1.90 2.08
C THR A 8 -24.22 2.65 2.56
N PRO A 9 -24.02 2.82 3.87
CA PRO A 9 -22.88 3.55 4.43
C PRO A 9 -21.50 2.91 4.12
N TYR A 10 -21.50 1.78 3.40
CA TYR A 10 -20.32 1.03 2.99
C TYR A 10 -19.84 1.37 1.58
N ASN A 11 -20.67 2.04 0.77
CA ASN A 11 -20.33 2.34 -0.63
C ASN A 11 -19.13 3.29 -0.80
N ASP A 12 -18.74 4.00 0.27
CA ASP A 12 -17.61 4.93 0.27
C ASP A 12 -16.39 4.41 1.05
N ILE A 13 -16.39 3.14 1.48
CA ILE A 13 -15.24 2.54 2.18
C ILE A 13 -14.19 2.11 1.16
N VAL A 14 -13.02 2.73 1.23
CA VAL A 14 -11.86 2.38 0.40
C VAL A 14 -10.82 1.66 1.25
N LEU A 15 -10.45 0.44 0.84
CA LEU A 15 -9.43 -0.36 1.50
C LEU A 15 -8.04 -0.10 0.88
N PRO A 16 -6.95 -0.24 1.67
CA PRO A 16 -5.62 -0.33 1.11
C PRO A 16 -5.52 -1.57 0.21
N THR A 17 -5.10 -1.35 -1.02
CA THR A 17 -5.05 -2.38 -2.07
C THR A 17 -3.71 -2.44 -2.79
N THR A 18 -2.94 -1.35 -2.76
CA THR A 18 -1.65 -1.23 -3.44
C THR A 18 -0.72 -0.30 -2.65
N TRP A 19 0.58 -0.29 -2.99
CA TRP A 19 1.53 0.70 -2.50
C TRP A 19 1.29 2.08 -3.13
N ASP A 20 1.53 3.13 -2.36
CA ASP A 20 1.43 4.51 -2.81
C ASP A 20 2.66 4.91 -3.64
N ILE A 21 2.42 5.51 -4.81
CA ILE A 21 3.48 5.94 -5.72
C ILE A 21 4.05 7.31 -5.37
N GLU A 22 3.29 8.13 -4.64
CA GLU A 22 3.66 9.48 -4.23
C GLU A 22 4.19 9.46 -2.80
N GLU A 23 3.53 8.72 -1.89
CA GLU A 23 3.93 8.60 -0.48
C GLU A 23 5.00 7.51 -0.26
N LYS A 24 6.16 7.71 -0.88
CA LYS A 24 7.33 6.82 -0.78
C LYS A 24 8.65 7.58 -0.65
N SER A 25 9.65 6.91 -0.09
CA SER A 25 11.02 7.42 -0.04
C SER A 25 11.64 7.51 -1.44
N PRO A 26 12.66 8.37 -1.66
CA PRO A 26 13.29 8.55 -2.97
C PRO A 26 13.86 7.28 -3.60
N PHE A 27 14.36 6.35 -2.79
CA PHE A 27 15.05 5.12 -3.22
C PHE A 27 14.13 3.90 -3.28
N ILE A 28 12.84 4.12 -3.45
CA ILE A 28 11.83 3.07 -3.58
C ILE A 28 11.27 3.09 -4.99
N ASP A 29 11.42 2.00 -5.72
CA ASP A 29 10.74 1.77 -6.99
C ASP A 29 9.60 0.78 -6.83
N ILE A 30 8.46 1.11 -7.43
CA ILE A 30 7.22 0.35 -7.36
C ILE A 30 6.89 -0.17 -8.76
N ASP A 31 6.50 -1.44 -8.86
CA ASP A 31 6.13 -2.04 -10.13
C ASP A 31 4.80 -1.48 -10.68
N SER A 32 4.48 -1.82 -11.93
CA SER A 32 3.25 -1.34 -12.58
C SER A 32 1.97 -1.79 -11.87
N ASN A 33 2.00 -2.97 -11.23
CA ASN A 33 0.86 -3.49 -10.46
C ASN A 33 0.76 -2.88 -9.06
N ARG A 34 1.77 -2.10 -8.65
CA ARG A 34 1.87 -1.45 -7.34
C ARG A 34 1.80 -2.41 -6.16
N LEU A 35 2.33 -3.62 -6.34
CA LEU A 35 2.37 -4.66 -5.30
C LEU A 35 3.80 -5.12 -4.98
N LYS A 36 4.76 -4.81 -5.86
CA LYS A 36 6.18 -5.07 -5.65
C LYS A 36 6.93 -3.77 -5.40
N VAL A 37 7.80 -3.81 -4.40
CA VAL A 37 8.67 -2.71 -3.98
C VAL A 37 10.11 -3.17 -4.14
N ASN A 38 10.96 -2.34 -4.72
CA ASN A 38 12.40 -2.58 -4.82
C ASN A 38 13.15 -1.38 -4.20
N TYR A 39 14.14 -1.67 -3.36
CA TYR A 39 15.07 -0.66 -2.89
C TYR A 39 16.16 -0.45 -3.96
N THR A 40 16.43 0.81 -4.31
CA THR A 40 17.30 1.14 -5.45
C THR A 40 18.58 1.87 -5.09
N ASN A 41 18.76 2.21 -3.81
CA ASN A 41 20.02 2.82 -3.38
C ASN A 41 21.13 1.76 -3.40
N LEU A 42 22.29 2.13 -3.93
CA LEU A 42 23.49 1.28 -3.92
C LEU A 42 24.09 1.17 -2.52
N ASP A 43 23.81 2.18 -1.70
CA ASP A 43 24.28 2.32 -0.34
C ASP A 43 23.23 1.75 0.64
N ASP A 44 23.50 0.55 1.16
CA ASP A 44 22.57 -0.24 1.99
C ASP A 44 22.42 0.28 3.45
N TYR A 45 22.93 1.48 3.75
CA TYR A 45 22.92 2.04 5.10
C TYR A 45 21.74 2.99 5.38
N LYS A 46 20.85 3.23 4.40
CA LYS A 46 19.70 4.13 4.57
C LYS A 46 18.39 3.35 4.59
N ALA A 47 17.65 3.48 5.69
CA ALA A 47 16.27 3.00 5.73
C ALA A 47 15.39 3.80 4.75
N ALA A 48 14.41 3.11 4.17
CA ALA A 48 13.41 3.68 3.29
C ALA A 48 12.02 3.16 3.67
N ILE A 49 11.00 3.95 3.37
CA ILE A 49 9.59 3.65 3.69
C ILE A 49 8.69 3.95 2.48
N VAL A 50 7.61 3.18 2.38
CA VAL A 50 6.47 3.41 1.49
C VAL A 50 5.18 3.13 2.26
N ARG A 51 4.11 3.85 1.94
CA ARG A 51 2.78 3.64 2.52
C ARG A 51 1.86 2.89 1.55
N ALA A 52 0.78 2.33 2.08
CA ALA A 52 -0.33 1.89 1.24
C ALA A 52 -1.09 3.09 0.68
N ASN A 53 -1.80 2.91 -0.44
CA ASN A 53 -2.55 3.96 -1.12
C ASN A 53 -3.74 4.53 -0.32
N HIS A 54 -4.20 3.83 0.72
CA HIS A 54 -5.25 4.28 1.62
C HIS A 54 -4.96 3.80 3.05
N PRO A 55 -5.47 4.49 4.09
CA PRO A 55 -5.44 3.98 5.45
C PRO A 55 -6.38 2.79 5.62
N ILE A 56 -6.15 1.96 6.64
CA ILE A 56 -7.09 0.90 7.05
C ILE A 56 -8.33 1.56 7.68
N PRO A 57 -9.55 1.35 7.13
CA PRO A 57 -10.77 1.88 7.73
C PRO A 57 -11.09 1.23 9.09
N SER A 58 -11.54 2.02 10.06
CA SER A 58 -11.91 1.51 11.39
C SER A 58 -13.10 0.53 11.34
N GLN A 59 -13.91 0.61 10.28
CA GLN A 59 -15.06 -0.26 10.00
C GLN A 59 -14.65 -1.70 9.65
N CYS A 60 -13.37 -1.97 9.33
CA CYS A 60 -12.90 -3.32 9.00
C CYS A 60 -13.08 -4.31 10.16
N GLY A 61 -13.00 -3.84 11.41
CA GLY A 61 -12.91 -4.69 12.60
C GLY A 61 -11.58 -5.44 12.66
N ILE A 62 -11.33 -6.33 11.70
CA ILE A 62 -10.06 -7.03 11.49
C ILE A 62 -9.59 -6.77 10.07
N PHE A 63 -8.35 -6.34 9.92
CA PHE A 63 -7.68 -6.19 8.62
C PHE A 63 -6.45 -7.10 8.57
N TYR A 64 -6.21 -7.72 7.42
CA TYR A 64 -5.10 -8.66 7.23
C TYR A 64 -4.34 -8.33 5.95
N PHE A 65 -3.01 -8.35 6.04
CA PHE A 65 -2.12 -8.32 4.88
C PHE A 65 -0.83 -9.08 5.21
N GLU A 66 -0.14 -9.54 4.17
CA GLU A 66 1.15 -10.20 4.28
C GLU A 66 2.15 -9.54 3.32
N VAL A 67 3.43 -9.71 3.62
CA VAL A 67 4.52 -9.32 2.74
C VAL A 67 5.41 -10.53 2.51
N LYS A 68 5.75 -10.80 1.25
CA LYS A 68 6.77 -11.79 0.88
C LYS A 68 8.09 -11.08 0.63
N ILE A 69 9.14 -11.50 1.33
CA ILE A 69 10.51 -11.09 1.01
C ILE A 69 10.95 -11.86 -0.24
N ILE A 70 11.17 -11.14 -1.34
CA ILE A 70 11.59 -11.73 -2.62
C ILE A 70 13.12 -11.79 -2.69
N ASP A 71 13.78 -10.74 -2.19
CA ASP A 71 15.23 -10.60 -2.12
C ASP A 71 15.58 -9.92 -0.78
N LYS A 72 16.59 -10.45 -0.08
CA LYS A 72 17.06 -9.92 1.20
C LYS A 72 18.17 -8.86 1.04
N GLY A 73 18.68 -8.67 -0.17
CA GLY A 73 19.86 -7.84 -0.43
C GLY A 73 21.16 -8.49 0.06
N GLU A 74 22.24 -7.71 0.08
CA GLU A 74 23.59 -8.20 0.40
C GLU A 74 23.72 -8.61 1.87
N ASN A 75 23.25 -7.76 2.79
CA ASN A 75 23.46 -7.91 4.23
C ASN A 75 22.27 -8.54 4.99
N GLY A 76 21.20 -8.91 4.29
CA GLY A 76 19.88 -9.22 4.89
C GLY A 76 19.86 -10.24 6.02
#